data_AF-A0A2T2TBE2-F1
#
_entry.id   AF-A0A2T2TBE2-F1
#
_cell.length_a   1.000
_cell.length_b   1.000
_cell.length_c   1.000
_cell.angle_alpha   90.00
_cell.angle_beta   90.00
_cell.angle_gamma   90.00
#
_symmetry.space_group_name_H-M   'P 1'
#
loop_
_entity.id
_entity.type
_entity.pdbx_description
1 polymer ?
#
loop_
_entity_poly.entity_id
_entity_poly.type
_entity_poly.pdbx_seq_one_letter_code
_entity_poly.pdbx_strand_id
1 'polypeptide(L)'
;EGVRAVMFNLGYLPGSDKTCTTEPETTLPALDAAAALLAEGGVLTVVCYPGHPGGAEETAAVRRWAESLEQSRFRAASYRFLNPNNDPPRVVMAERRGANDERGE
;
A
#
# COMPACT_ATOMS: atom_id res chain seq x y z
N GLU A 1 -7.41 -12.97 16.94
CA GLU A 1 -6.93 -11.58 17.12
C GLU A 1 -6.15 -11.22 15.87
N GLY A 2 -6.45 -10.10 15.21
CA GLY A 2 -5.76 -9.67 13.99
C GLY A 2 -4.62 -8.70 14.28
N VAL A 3 -3.74 -8.46 13.31
CA VAL A 3 -2.67 -7.46 13.46
C VAL A 3 -3.23 -6.05 13.35
N ARG A 4 -2.69 -5.10 14.12
CA ARG A 4 -3.15 -3.70 14.10
C ARG A 4 -2.51 -2.86 12.99
N ALA A 5 -1.31 -3.23 12.56
CA ALA A 5 -0.60 -2.50 11.52
C ALA A 5 0.24 -3.45 10.67
N VAL A 6 0.30 -3.17 9.37
CA VAL A 6 1.26 -3.76 8.42
C VAL A 6 1.88 -2.65 7.58
N MET A 7 3.18 -2.71 7.33
CA MET A 7 3.89 -1.74 6.52
C MET A 7 4.69 -2.44 5.42
N PHE A 8 4.56 -1.93 4.21
CA PHE A 8 5.36 -2.28 3.06
C PHE A 8 6.21 -1.07 2.67
N ASN A 9 7.49 -1.29 2.41
CA ASN A 9 8.40 -0.30 1.86
C ASN A 9 9.02 -0.89 0.60
N LEU A 10 8.53 -0.47 -0.56
CA LEU A 10 8.83 -1.12 -1.83
C LEU A 10 10.18 -0.67 -2.41
N GLY A 11 10.64 -1.41 -3.42
CA GLY A 11 11.91 -1.20 -4.09
C GLY A 11 13.01 -2.13 -3.57
N TYR A 12 14.24 -1.67 -3.70
CA TYR A 12 15.45 -2.38 -3.28
C TYR A 12 16.05 -1.77 -2.01
N LEU A 13 16.86 -2.56 -1.31
CA LEU A 13 17.61 -2.08 -0.15
C LEU A 13 18.72 -1.10 -0.59
N PRO A 14 18.85 0.10 0.02
CA PRO A 14 19.93 1.02 -0.32
C PRO A 14 21.31 0.40 -0.09
N GLY A 15 22.18 0.47 -1.10
CA GLY A 15 23.54 -0.07 -1.04
C GLY A 15 23.66 -1.58 -1.31
N SER A 16 22.55 -2.27 -1.64
CA SER A 16 22.58 -3.68 -2.05
C SER A 16 22.60 -3.85 -3.56
N ASP A 17 22.61 -5.11 -4.00
CA ASP A 17 22.23 -5.48 -5.35
C ASP A 17 20.80 -5.00 -5.65
N LYS A 18 20.65 -4.19 -6.70
CA LYS A 18 19.37 -3.58 -7.10
C LYS A 18 18.47 -4.54 -7.90
N THR A 19 19.00 -5.70 -8.30
CA THR A 19 18.20 -6.76 -8.92
C THR A 19 17.32 -7.47 -7.89
N CYS A 20 17.69 -7.42 -6.61
CA CYS A 20 16.82 -7.81 -5.51
C CYS A 20 15.92 -6.64 -5.14
N THR A 21 14.74 -6.58 -5.75
CA THR A 21 13.72 -5.55 -5.56
C THR A 21 12.35 -6.19 -5.40
N THR A 22 11.38 -5.47 -4.84
CA THR A 22 9.97 -5.89 -4.90
C THR A 22 9.43 -5.83 -6.32
N GLU A 23 8.45 -6.69 -6.60
CA GLU A 23 7.80 -6.81 -7.90
C GLU A 23 6.28 -6.99 -7.72
N PRO A 24 5.44 -6.47 -8.63
CA PRO A 24 3.98 -6.56 -8.53
C PRO A 24 3.45 -7.99 -8.27
N GLU A 25 4.08 -8.98 -8.90
CA GLU A 25 3.74 -10.40 -8.86
C GLU A 25 3.80 -10.97 -7.44
N THR A 26 4.67 -10.41 -6.60
CA THR A 26 4.82 -10.83 -5.19
C THR A 26 4.21 -9.82 -4.23
N THR A 27 4.23 -8.54 -4.57
CA THR A 27 3.66 -7.46 -3.76
C THR A 27 2.15 -7.59 -3.64
N LEU A 28 1.41 -7.79 -4.75
CA LEU A 28 -0.07 -7.82 -4.69
C LEU A 28 -0.61 -8.97 -3.83
N PRO A 29 -0.16 -10.23 -4.00
CA PRO A 29 -0.61 -11.31 -3.12
C PRO A 29 -0.25 -11.08 -1.65
N ALA A 30 0.88 -10.44 -1.36
CA ALA A 30 1.27 -10.10 0.00
C ALA A 30 0.37 -9.02 0.61
N LEU A 31 -0.05 -8.03 -0.18
CA LEU A 31 -1.01 -7.00 0.24
C LEU A 31 -2.38 -7.61 0.55
N ASP A 32 -2.87 -8.53 -0.29
CA ASP A 32 -4.13 -9.25 -0.04
C ASP A 32 -4.07 -10.06 1.25
N ALA A 33 -2.98 -10.81 1.45
CA ALA A 33 -2.76 -11.59 2.66
C ALA A 33 -2.69 -10.69 3.91
N ALA A 34 -1.96 -9.58 3.83
CA ALA A 34 -1.84 -8.62 4.93
C ALA A 34 -3.18 -7.95 5.27
N ALA A 35 -3.96 -7.54 4.26
CA ALA A 35 -5.28 -6.94 4.45
C ALA A 35 -6.26 -7.91 5.13
N ALA A 36 -6.19 -9.21 4.80
CA ALA A 36 -7.00 -10.24 5.45
C ALA A 36 -6.66 -10.42 6.95
N LEU A 37 -5.39 -10.22 7.32
CA LEU A 37 -4.90 -10.36 8.69
C LEU A 37 -5.20 -9.15 9.59
N LEU A 38 -5.52 -7.99 9.02
CA LEU A 38 -5.79 -6.77 9.80
C LEU A 38 -6.96 -6.98 10.76
N ALA A 39 -6.85 -6.51 12.01
CA ALA A 39 -7.99 -6.34 12.89
C ALA A 39 -8.87 -5.16 12.43
N GLU A 40 -10.09 -5.06 12.96
CA GLU A 40 -10.92 -3.85 12.81
C GLU A 40 -10.18 -2.61 13.34
N GLY A 41 -10.25 -1.51 12.59
CA GLY A 41 -9.47 -0.29 12.84
C GLY A 41 -7.96 -0.50 12.69
N GLY A 42 -7.52 -1.57 12.02
CA GLY A 42 -6.13 -1.82 11.66
C GLY A 42 -5.77 -1.15 10.34
N VAL A 43 -4.49 -0.81 10.16
CA VAL A 43 -4.01 -0.05 8.99
C VAL A 43 -2.90 -0.79 8.26
N LEU A 44 -3.01 -0.86 6.94
CA LEU A 44 -1.94 -1.27 6.03
C LEU A 44 -1.40 -0.02 5.34
N THR A 45 -0.09 0.15 5.33
CA THR A 45 0.59 1.24 4.60
C THR A 45 1.59 0.67 3.60
N VAL A 46 1.69 1.32 2.44
CA VAL A 46 2.64 0.98 1.38
C VAL A 46 3.34 2.24 0.93
N VAL A 47 4.65 2.30 1.14
CA VAL A 47 5.50 3.36 0.58
C VAL A 47 6.01 2.88 -0.77
N CYS A 48 5.67 3.61 -1.83
CA CYS A 48 6.03 3.30 -3.20
C CYS A 48 7.08 4.30 -3.74
N TYR A 49 8.05 3.79 -4.48
CA TYR A 49 9.14 4.57 -5.07
C TYR A 49 9.11 4.45 -6.60
N PRO A 50 8.46 5.38 -7.33
CA PRO A 50 8.26 5.23 -8.77
C PRO A 50 9.52 5.51 -9.62
N GLY A 51 10.55 6.15 -9.05
CA GLY A 51 11.72 6.66 -9.78
C GLY A 51 12.79 5.63 -10.20
N HIS A 52 12.56 4.33 -9.99
CA HIS A 52 13.49 3.27 -10.42
C HIS A 52 12.86 2.31 -11.44
N PRO A 53 13.66 1.53 -12.19
CA PRO A 53 13.12 0.51 -13.10
C PRO A 53 12.11 -0.40 -12.38
N GLY A 54 10.92 -0.58 -12.97
CA GLY A 54 9.80 -1.32 -12.38
C GLY A 54 8.98 -0.56 -11.33
N GLY A 55 9.57 0.44 -10.65
CA GLY A 55 8.92 1.14 -9.54
C GLY A 55 7.62 1.85 -9.93
N ALA A 56 7.56 2.47 -11.13
CA ALA A 56 6.35 3.12 -11.61
C ALA A 56 5.20 2.14 -11.89
N GLU A 57 5.51 0.96 -12.45
CA GLU A 57 4.55 -0.11 -12.71
C GLU A 57 4.00 -0.67 -11.41
N GLU A 58 4.87 -0.98 -10.46
CA GLU A 58 4.48 -1.48 -9.14
C GLU A 58 3.65 -0.45 -8.37
N THR A 59 4.06 0.82 -8.40
CA THR A 59 3.28 1.92 -7.81
C THR A 59 1.86 2.00 -8.39
N ALA A 60 1.73 1.85 -9.71
CA ALA A 60 0.43 1.84 -10.37
C ALA A 60 -0.41 0.60 -10.01
N ALA A 61 0.23 -0.56 -9.86
CA ALA A 61 -0.43 -1.79 -9.42
C ALA A 61 -0.97 -1.68 -7.99
N VAL A 62 -0.17 -1.18 -7.04
CA VAL A 62 -0.59 -0.94 -5.65
C VAL A 62 -1.73 0.07 -5.58
N ARG A 63 -1.66 1.14 -6.37
CA ARG A 63 -2.76 2.11 -6.46
C ARG A 63 -4.06 1.43 -6.91
N ARG A 64 -4.03 0.65 -8.01
CA ARG A 64 -5.21 -0.06 -8.52
C ARG A 64 -5.75 -1.07 -7.51
N TRP A 65 -4.86 -1.79 -6.82
CA TRP A 65 -5.24 -2.69 -5.73
C TRP A 65 -6.01 -1.95 -4.64
N ALA A 66 -5.50 -0.81 -4.16
CA ALA A 66 -6.17 -0.02 -3.13
C ALA A 66 -7.52 0.55 -3.60
N GLU A 67 -7.60 0.99 -4.87
CA GLU A 67 -8.85 1.46 -5.51
C GLU A 67 -9.89 0.33 -5.66
N SER A 68 -9.46 -0.93 -5.71
CA SER A 68 -10.33 -2.11 -5.86
C SER A 68 -10.88 -2.67 -4.55
N LEU A 69 -10.40 -2.20 -3.40
CA LEU A 69 -10.84 -2.70 -2.10
C LEU A 69 -12.33 -2.40 -1.87
N GLU A 70 -13.04 -3.37 -1.30
CA GLU A 70 -14.45 -3.22 -0.97
C GLU A 70 -14.67 -2.10 0.05
N GLN A 71 -15.39 -1.05 -0.34
CA GLN A 71 -15.54 0.17 0.46
C GLN A 71 -16.26 -0.03 1.80
N SER A 72 -17.11 -1.07 1.90
CA SER A 72 -17.78 -1.49 3.15
C SER A 72 -16.78 -2.04 4.18
N ARG A 73 -15.64 -2.57 3.71
CA ARG A 73 -14.62 -3.22 4.55
C ARG A 73 -13.37 -2.39 4.75
N PHE A 74 -13.04 -1.53 3.79
CA PHE A 74 -11.84 -0.72 3.83
C PHE A 74 -12.09 0.74 3.46
N ARG A 75 -11.29 1.64 4.04
CA ARG A 75 -11.09 3.01 3.54
C ARG A 75 -9.69 3.08 2.96
N ALA A 76 -9.56 3.47 1.70
CA ALA A 76 -8.28 3.62 1.04
C ALA A 76 -7.96 5.11 0.83
N ALA A 77 -6.68 5.47 0.97
CA ALA A 77 -6.19 6.82 0.75
C ALA A 77 -4.78 6.80 0.14
N SER A 78 -4.39 7.91 -0.48
CA SER A 78 -3.01 8.11 -0.93
C SER A 78 -2.52 9.51 -0.55
N TYR A 79 -1.24 9.58 -0.16
CA TYR A 79 -0.53 10.80 0.16
C TYR A 79 0.73 10.93 -0.70
N ARG A 80 0.97 12.10 -1.27
CA ARG A 80 2.13 12.40 -2.11
C ARG A 80 2.46 13.89 -2.02
N PHE A 81 3.75 14.23 -1.97
CA PHE A 81 4.21 15.61 -2.18
C PHE A 81 3.99 16.06 -3.63
N LEU A 82 3.59 17.33 -3.80
CA LEU A 82 3.12 17.86 -5.10
C LEU A 82 4.18 18.65 -5.89
N ASN A 83 5.18 19.22 -5.21
CA ASN A 83 6.16 20.14 -5.78
C ASN A 83 7.57 19.58 -6.11
N PRO A 84 7.89 18.28 -5.99
CA PRO A 84 9.12 17.71 -6.57
C PRO A 84 8.98 17.32 -8.05
N ASN A 85 10.02 17.60 -8.86
CA ASN A 85 10.04 17.32 -10.29
C ASN A 85 10.32 15.85 -10.67
N ASN A 86 10.72 15.01 -9.71
CA ASN A 86 11.30 13.68 -9.95
C ASN A 86 10.38 12.50 -9.57
N ASP A 87 9.06 12.69 -9.62
CA ASP A 87 8.05 11.75 -9.14
C ASP A 87 8.36 11.20 -7.73
N PRO A 88 8.08 11.97 -6.66
CA PRO A 88 8.50 11.62 -5.32
C PRO A 88 7.79 10.35 -4.81
N PRO A 89 8.36 9.72 -3.77
CA PRO A 89 7.68 8.64 -3.07
C PRO A 89 6.27 9.04 -2.64
N ARG A 90 5.38 8.05 -2.62
CA ARG A 90 4.00 8.21 -2.18
C ARG A 90 3.63 7.11 -1.22
N VAL A 91 2.67 7.41 -0.36
CA VAL A 91 2.06 6.43 0.53
C VAL A 91 0.69 6.08 -0.01
N VAL A 92 0.40 4.78 -0.09
CA VAL A 92 -0.93 4.22 -0.26
C VAL A 92 -1.32 3.56 1.06
N MET A 93 -2.54 3.79 1.54
CA MET A 93 -3.00 3.31 2.84
C MET A 93 -4.37 2.66 2.70
N ALA A 94 -4.60 1.61 3.47
CA ALA A 94 -5.90 0.96 3.63
C ALA A 94 -6.18 0.73 5.12
N GLU A 95 -7.26 1.32 5.62
CA GLU A 95 -7.77 1.08 6.97
C GLU A 95 -8.92 0.07 6.90
N ARG A 96 -8.89 -0.99 7.71
CA ARG A 96 -10.00 -1.93 7.85
C ARG A 96 -11.09 -1.30 8.72
N ARG A 97 -12.28 -1.12 8.16
CA ARG A 97 -13.44 -0.59 8.89
C ARG A 97 -13.85 -1.52 10.03
N GLY A 98 -14.31 -0.93 11.12
CA GLY A 98 -14.97 -1.68 12.20
C GLY A 98 -16.44 -1.91 11.90
N ALA A 99 -17.05 -2.93 12.53
CA ALA A 99 -18.46 -3.27 12.31
C ALA A 99 -19.46 -2.15 12.68
N ASN A 100 -19.02 -1.12 13.41
CA ASN A 100 -19.84 0.02 13.84
C ASN A 100 -19.65 1.30 13.01
N ASP A 101 -18.79 1.27 11.99
CA ASP A 101 -18.36 2.44 11.20
C ASP A 101 -19.35 2.82 10.06
N GLU A 102 -20.55 2.22 10.08
CA GLU A 102 -21.67 2.51 9.16
C GLU A 102 -22.52 3.72 9.59
N ARG A 103 -22.28 4.32 10.76
CA ARG A 103 -23.05 5.47 11.29
C ARG A 103 -22.43 6.83 10.93
N GLY A 104 -21.97 6.96 9.70
CA GLY A 104 -21.23 8.13 9.24
C GLY A 104 -21.72 8.70 7.91
N GLU A 105 -23.04 8.85 7.75
CA GLU A 105 -23.69 9.79 6.82
C GLU A 105 -24.91 10.43 7.50
#